data_AF-A0A956AVM7-F1
#
_entry.id   AF-A0A956AVM7-F1
#
_cell.length_a   1.000
_cell.length_b   1.000
_cell.length_c   1.000
_cell.angle_alpha   90.00
_cell.angle_beta   90.00
_cell.angle_gamma   90.00
#
_symmetry.space_group_name_H-M   'P 1'
#
loop_
_entity.id
_entity.type
_entity.pdbx_description
1 polymer ?
#
loop_
_entity_poly.entity_id
_entity_poly.type
_entity_poly.pdbx_seq_one_letter_code
_entity_poly.pdbx_strand_id
1 'polypeptide(L)'
;MPDYFVPGIYVVEESTGPRPITAVGTSTAGFVGEVPMPKKGKPLARPKLITNWSEFIRTFGEDGAKSTPLSLAVHGFFANGGQRCFIAPIKGRSLVGTPQAPAGLDLLALEDEVAIVAAPGFTDTASHEALLSHCEQLGDRFAVLDGPETVEDLGSLARIAEARPRGGDDTPAGDGAALRPRMSDRGFGAFYFPWIVVDDPLAPGTLVNAPPSGHLAGVYARVDGTRGVHKAPANEAIRGALGLTRYVTREEHAGLNLEGVNVIRSFAREGIRIWGARTLADRTSNWRYINVRRLFNQIEESIAEGTRWVVFEPNNETLWKSITRDVSAFLMQFWRDGALMGATPEEAFFVLCNAETNPPDVIEQGRVVVLVGIAPVKPAEFIVFRIGQHAAGPSTQGAE
;
A
#
# COMPACT_ATOMS: atom_id res chain seq x y z
N MET A 1 -43.80 16.19 -9.66
CA MET A 1 -44.11 15.99 -11.09
C MET A 1 -44.27 17.37 -11.71
N PRO A 2 -43.82 17.61 -12.94
CA PRO A 2 -44.13 18.85 -13.64
C PRO A 2 -45.64 18.91 -13.87
N ASP A 3 -46.27 20.04 -13.54
CA ASP A 3 -47.69 20.23 -13.82
C ASP A 3 -47.85 20.63 -15.30
N TYR A 4 -48.51 19.77 -16.06
CA TYR A 4 -48.81 19.99 -17.48
C TYR A 4 -50.22 20.54 -17.64
N PHE A 5 -50.35 21.82 -17.99
CA PHE A 5 -51.64 22.53 -18.01
C PHE A 5 -52.34 22.57 -19.38
N VAL A 6 -51.73 22.00 -20.43
CA VAL A 6 -52.33 21.96 -21.79
C VAL A 6 -52.17 20.58 -22.45
N PRO A 7 -53.12 20.15 -23.31
CA PRO A 7 -52.93 18.93 -24.11
C PRO A 7 -51.78 19.13 -25.12
N GLY A 8 -50.75 18.28 -25.08
CA GLY A 8 -49.59 18.37 -25.96
C GLY A 8 -48.63 17.20 -25.77
N ILE A 9 -47.66 17.05 -26.69
CA ILE A 9 -46.53 16.13 -26.52
C ILE A 9 -45.43 16.90 -25.80
N TYR A 10 -45.03 16.41 -24.62
CA TYR A 10 -43.94 16.98 -23.84
C TYR A 10 -42.73 16.06 -23.94
N VAL A 11 -41.60 16.62 -24.35
CA VAL A 11 -40.30 15.94 -24.34
C VAL A 11 -39.52 16.53 -23.17
N VAL A 12 -39.14 15.67 -22.22
CA VAL A 12 -38.29 16.04 -21.09
C VAL A 12 -36.95 15.37 -21.28
N GLU A 13 -35.86 16.15 -21.21
CA GLU A 13 -34.51 15.60 -21.19
C GLU A 13 -34.19 15.10 -19.78
N GLU A 14 -34.16 13.78 -19.62
CA GLU A 14 -33.57 13.15 -18.46
C GLU A 14 -32.13 12.73 -18.80
N SER A 15 -31.17 13.25 -18.04
CA SER A 15 -29.75 12.87 -18.20
C SER A 15 -29.52 11.45 -17.67
N THR A 16 -29.63 10.46 -18.55
CA THR A 16 -29.40 9.03 -18.28
C THR A 16 -28.03 8.54 -18.76
N GLY A 17 -27.15 9.48 -19.14
CA GLY A 17 -25.82 9.20 -19.65
C GLY A 17 -24.92 8.43 -18.66
N PRO A 18 -23.90 7.73 -19.17
CA PRO A 18 -22.92 7.04 -18.33
C PRO A 18 -22.20 8.04 -17.42
N ARG A 19 -22.00 7.67 -16.15
CA ARG A 19 -21.19 8.43 -15.19
C ARG A 19 -19.87 7.69 -14.98
N PRO A 20 -18.82 8.01 -15.76
CA PRO A 20 -17.60 7.22 -15.76
C PRO A 20 -16.87 7.31 -14.43
N ILE A 21 -16.46 6.16 -13.90
CA ILE A 21 -15.59 6.04 -12.72
C ILE A 21 -14.15 6.14 -13.19
N THR A 22 -13.34 6.92 -12.48
CA THR A 22 -11.90 7.06 -12.75
C THR A 22 -11.12 6.38 -11.63
N ALA A 23 -10.03 5.70 -11.99
CA ALA A 23 -9.17 5.06 -10.99
C ALA A 23 -8.46 6.11 -10.14
N VAL A 24 -8.51 5.97 -8.81
CA VAL A 24 -7.79 6.85 -7.88
C VAL A 24 -6.28 6.63 -7.96
N GLY A 25 -5.52 7.64 -7.52
CA GLY A 25 -4.06 7.58 -7.46
C GLY A 25 -3.56 6.65 -6.36
N THR A 26 -2.57 5.82 -6.67
CA THR A 26 -2.01 4.81 -5.74
C THR A 26 -0.62 5.15 -5.22
N SER A 27 -0.02 6.24 -5.70
CA SER A 27 1.40 6.56 -5.53
C SER A 27 1.70 7.61 -4.46
N THR A 28 0.68 8.29 -3.91
CA THR A 28 0.87 9.31 -2.88
C THR A 28 1.25 8.65 -1.56
N ALA A 29 2.41 9.02 -1.02
CA ALA A 29 2.86 8.53 0.28
C ALA A 29 2.54 9.49 1.42
N GLY A 30 2.36 8.96 2.62
CA GLY A 30 2.27 9.69 3.86
C GLY A 30 3.36 9.22 4.81
N PHE A 31 4.22 10.13 5.24
CA PHE A 31 5.34 9.84 6.13
C PHE A 31 5.15 10.49 7.49
N VAL A 32 5.32 9.69 8.54
CA VAL A 32 5.30 10.12 9.94
C VAL A 32 6.68 9.97 10.53
N GLY A 33 7.18 10.98 11.25
CA GLY A 33 8.48 10.87 11.93
C GLY A 33 9.05 12.20 12.38
N GLU A 34 10.29 12.14 12.89
CA GLU A 34 11.03 13.32 13.32
C GLU A 34 11.69 14.01 12.12
N VAL A 35 11.36 15.29 11.93
CA VAL A 35 11.98 16.13 10.89
C VAL A 35 13.35 16.63 11.35
N PRO A 36 14.30 16.88 10.42
CA PRO A 36 15.65 17.36 10.75
C PRO A 36 15.66 18.58 11.66
N MET A 37 14.82 19.58 11.38
CA MET A 37 14.66 20.76 12.22
C MET A 37 13.17 21.11 12.35
N PRO A 38 12.53 20.78 13.48
CA PRO A 38 11.15 21.20 13.72
C PRO A 38 11.11 22.72 13.91
N LYS A 39 10.32 23.43 13.10
CA LYS A 39 10.14 24.89 13.24
C LYS A 39 9.68 25.22 14.67
N LYS A 40 10.31 26.21 15.29
CA LYS A 40 9.84 26.79 16.55
C LYS A 40 8.49 27.46 16.29
N GLY A 41 7.40 26.86 16.75
CA GLY A 41 6.06 27.35 16.49
C GLY A 41 4.96 26.38 16.96
N LYS A 42 3.71 26.74 16.66
CA LYS A 42 2.57 25.85 16.92
C LYS A 42 2.74 24.55 16.10
N PRO A 43 2.34 23.39 16.65
CA PRO A 43 2.25 22.14 15.90
C PRO A 43 1.46 22.34 14.60
N LEU A 44 1.79 21.56 13.58
CA LEU A 44 1.03 21.59 12.32
C LEU A 44 -0.41 21.15 12.59
N ALA A 45 -1.37 21.90 12.05
CA ALA A 45 -2.79 21.55 12.13
C ALA A 45 -3.20 20.50 11.07
N ARG A 46 -2.37 20.31 10.04
CA ARG A 46 -2.54 19.33 8.96
C ARG A 46 -1.18 18.85 8.47
N PRO A 47 -1.09 17.66 7.86
CA PRO A 47 0.13 17.20 7.20
C PRO A 47 0.54 18.19 6.11
N LYS A 48 1.85 18.28 5.87
CA LYS A 48 2.39 19.17 4.84
C LYS A 48 2.61 18.39 3.55
N LEU A 49 1.94 18.78 2.48
CA LEU A 49 2.25 18.30 1.14
C LEU A 49 3.64 18.76 0.70
N ILE A 50 4.43 17.83 0.18
CA ILE A 50 5.76 18.02 -0.39
C ILE A 50 5.81 17.32 -1.75
N THR A 51 6.30 18.02 -2.77
CA THR A 51 6.31 17.53 -4.16
C THR A 51 7.70 17.22 -4.69
N ASN A 52 8.76 17.59 -3.96
CA ASN A 52 10.14 17.28 -4.30
C ASN A 52 11.07 17.45 -3.10
N TRP A 53 12.30 16.96 -3.24
CA TRP A 53 13.33 17.04 -2.19
C TRP A 53 13.69 18.48 -1.78
N SER A 54 13.84 19.39 -2.75
CA SER A 54 14.19 20.79 -2.45
C SER A 54 13.10 21.49 -1.63
N GLU A 55 11.83 21.18 -1.89
CA GLU A 55 10.70 21.65 -1.09
C GLU A 55 10.73 21.08 0.33
N PHE A 56 11.07 19.80 0.49
CA PHE A 56 11.25 19.18 1.81
C PHE A 56 12.28 19.94 2.64
N ILE A 57 13.48 20.17 2.09
CA ILE A 57 14.56 20.87 2.77
C ILE A 57 14.20 22.30 3.10
N ARG A 58 13.60 23.04 2.16
CA ARG A 58 13.11 24.41 2.44
C ARG A 58 12.08 24.46 3.56
N THR A 59 11.33 23.39 3.77
CA THR A 59 10.22 23.35 4.72
C THR A 59 10.64 22.84 6.10
N PHE A 60 11.51 21.82 6.14
CA PHE A 60 11.83 21.02 7.33
C PHE A 60 13.33 20.90 7.62
N GLY A 61 14.19 21.46 6.77
CA GLY A 61 15.64 21.53 6.94
C GLY A 61 16.14 22.97 7.07
N GLU A 62 17.43 23.09 7.37
CA GLU A 62 18.25 24.31 7.39
C GLU A 62 19.71 23.93 7.10
N ASP A 63 20.58 24.91 6.82
CA ASP A 63 22.01 24.67 6.65
C ASP A 63 22.61 24.05 7.93
N GLY A 64 23.29 22.91 7.76
CA GLY A 64 23.90 22.17 8.88
C GLY A 64 22.96 21.25 9.66
N ALA A 65 21.70 21.07 9.20
CA ALA A 65 20.81 20.07 9.77
C ALA A 65 21.35 18.65 9.56
N LYS A 66 21.16 17.77 10.55
CA LYS A 66 21.52 16.35 10.43
C LYS A 66 20.38 15.56 9.80
N SER A 67 20.73 14.54 9.00
CA SER A 67 19.76 13.60 8.47
C SER A 67 19.06 12.82 9.58
N THR A 68 17.74 12.76 9.49
CA THR A 68 16.86 11.90 10.28
C THR A 68 16.38 10.71 9.43
N PRO A 69 15.92 9.60 10.05
CA PRO A 69 15.28 8.50 9.33
C PRO A 69 14.20 8.95 8.35
N LEU A 70 13.37 9.93 8.76
CA LEU A 70 12.35 10.53 7.92
C LEU A 70 12.94 11.24 6.69
N SER A 71 13.98 12.06 6.87
CA SER A 71 14.59 12.78 5.75
C SER A 71 15.24 11.85 4.73
N LEU A 72 15.92 10.78 5.20
CA LEU A 72 16.52 9.75 4.35
C LEU A 72 15.44 9.02 3.54
N ALA A 73 14.32 8.69 4.18
CA ALA A 73 13.18 8.06 3.52
C ALA A 73 12.50 8.97 2.50
N VAL A 74 12.31 10.25 2.79
CA VAL A 74 11.72 11.21 1.85
C VAL A 74 12.63 11.42 0.64
N HIS A 75 13.94 11.54 0.85
CA HIS A 75 14.91 11.59 -0.24
C HIS A 75 14.84 10.32 -1.10
N GLY A 76 14.87 9.15 -0.46
CA GLY A 76 14.74 7.85 -1.12
C GLY A 76 13.45 7.67 -1.91
N PHE A 77 12.32 8.18 -1.39
CA PHE A 77 11.02 8.17 -2.05
C PHE A 77 11.07 8.91 -3.38
N PHE A 78 11.54 10.15 -3.39
CA PHE A 78 11.64 10.95 -4.62
C PHE A 78 12.67 10.35 -5.60
N ALA A 79 13.82 9.87 -5.10
CA ALA A 79 14.84 9.24 -5.93
C ALA A 79 14.33 7.96 -6.63
N ASN A 80 13.38 7.25 -6.01
CA ASN A 80 12.84 6.00 -6.53
C ASN A 80 11.57 6.14 -7.37
N GLY A 81 11.09 7.36 -7.62
CA GLY A 81 9.98 7.66 -8.52
C GLY A 81 8.70 8.12 -7.84
N GLY A 82 8.74 8.35 -6.52
CA GLY A 82 7.70 9.10 -5.82
C GLY A 82 7.59 10.53 -6.36
N GLN A 83 6.36 11.06 -6.43
CA GLN A 83 6.09 12.40 -7.00
C GLN A 83 5.57 13.39 -5.97
N ARG A 84 4.82 12.91 -4.97
CA ARG A 84 4.28 13.74 -3.90
C ARG A 84 4.07 12.92 -2.65
N CYS A 85 4.31 13.52 -1.50
CA CYS A 85 4.04 12.91 -0.21
C CYS A 85 3.56 13.93 0.81
N PHE A 86 2.79 13.46 1.79
CA PHE A 86 2.41 14.24 2.96
C PHE A 86 3.34 13.93 4.11
N ILE A 87 3.84 14.96 4.78
CA ILE A 87 4.69 14.84 5.95
C ILE A 87 3.89 15.23 7.19
N ALA A 88 3.72 14.27 8.10
CA ALA A 88 3.12 14.49 9.41
C ALA A 88 4.21 14.37 10.49
N PRO A 89 4.88 15.49 10.84
CA PRO A 89 5.96 15.47 11.80
C PRO A 89 5.45 15.17 13.21
N ILE A 90 6.24 14.43 13.97
CA ILE A 90 5.98 14.13 15.38
C ILE A 90 7.18 14.53 16.25
N LYS A 91 6.98 14.50 17.57
CA LYS A 91 8.04 14.64 18.57
C LYS A 91 8.06 13.39 19.44
N GLY A 92 9.21 12.72 19.55
CA GLY A 92 9.35 11.51 20.35
C GLY A 92 8.80 10.27 19.65
N ARG A 93 8.50 9.23 20.44
CA ARG A 93 8.25 7.88 19.92
C ARG A 93 6.80 7.55 19.54
N SER A 94 5.83 8.41 19.85
CA SER A 94 4.42 8.14 19.57
C SER A 94 4.03 8.58 18.15
N LEU A 95 3.52 7.65 17.35
CA LEU A 95 3.01 7.94 16.00
C LEU A 95 1.61 8.56 15.99
N VAL A 96 0.89 8.47 17.12
CA VAL A 96 -0.45 9.01 17.33
C VAL A 96 -0.41 10.07 18.43
N GLY A 97 -1.25 11.09 18.30
CA GLY A 97 -1.46 12.14 19.27
C GLY A 97 -2.51 11.77 20.32
N THR A 98 -3.09 12.80 20.95
CA THR A 98 -4.25 12.66 21.83
C THR A 98 -5.47 13.29 21.16
N PRO A 99 -6.71 12.98 21.57
CA PRO A 99 -7.89 13.62 21.02
C PRO A 99 -7.88 15.16 21.10
N GLN A 100 -7.18 15.74 22.09
CA GLN A 100 -7.02 17.18 22.27
C GLN A 100 -5.82 17.77 21.49
N ALA A 101 -4.88 16.92 21.08
CA ALA A 101 -3.68 17.28 20.34
C ALA A 101 -3.33 16.18 19.31
N PRO A 102 -4.11 16.06 18.22
CA PRO A 102 -3.87 15.07 17.19
C PRO A 102 -2.51 15.29 16.53
N ALA A 103 -1.79 14.20 16.26
CA ALA A 103 -0.45 14.24 15.70
C ALA A 103 -0.16 13.00 14.83
N GLY A 104 0.84 13.11 13.96
CA GLY A 104 1.31 11.99 13.13
C GLY A 104 0.19 11.36 12.31
N LEU A 105 -0.14 10.10 12.61
CA LEU A 105 -1.17 9.33 11.91
C LEU A 105 -2.57 9.95 12.01
N ASP A 106 -2.92 10.59 13.13
CA ASP A 106 -4.22 11.26 13.28
C ASP A 106 -4.41 12.39 12.25
N LEU A 107 -3.32 13.14 12.00
CA LEU A 107 -3.34 14.22 11.01
C LEU A 107 -3.34 13.65 9.59
N LEU A 108 -2.63 12.54 9.37
CA LEU A 108 -2.56 11.87 8.08
C LEU A 108 -3.90 11.22 7.68
N ALA A 109 -4.73 10.84 8.65
CA ALA A 109 -6.09 10.36 8.42
C ALA A 109 -7.01 11.40 7.78
N LEU A 110 -6.67 12.70 7.85
CA LEU A 110 -7.45 13.78 7.24
C LEU A 110 -7.22 13.94 5.74
N GLU A 111 -6.23 13.25 5.19
CA GLU A 111 -5.85 13.34 3.78
C GLU A 111 -6.19 12.01 3.08
N ASP A 112 -7.29 12.02 2.32
CA ASP A 112 -7.84 10.85 1.61
C ASP A 112 -6.93 10.40 0.46
N GLU A 113 -6.14 11.32 -0.10
CA GLU A 113 -5.26 11.02 -1.25
C GLU A 113 -4.06 10.12 -0.92
N VAL A 114 -3.84 9.78 0.36
CA VAL A 114 -2.69 9.00 0.83
C VAL A 114 -2.94 7.51 0.62
N ALA A 115 -2.18 6.87 -0.27
CA ALA A 115 -2.32 5.45 -0.58
C ALA A 115 -1.24 4.56 0.07
N ILE A 116 -0.11 5.14 0.47
CA ILE A 116 1.02 4.43 1.10
C ILE A 116 1.38 5.14 2.40
N VAL A 117 1.52 4.43 3.51
CA VAL A 117 1.87 5.01 4.82
C VAL A 117 3.14 4.36 5.36
N ALA A 118 4.06 5.17 5.88
CA ALA A 118 5.24 4.68 6.58
C ALA A 118 5.65 5.60 7.73
N ALA A 119 6.27 5.02 8.76
CA ALA A 119 6.98 5.77 9.79
C ALA A 119 8.47 5.35 9.79
N PRO A 120 9.32 6.01 8.99
CA PRO A 120 10.68 5.56 8.76
C PRO A 120 11.51 5.47 10.04
N GLY A 121 12.09 4.30 10.29
CA GLY A 121 12.95 4.05 11.46
C GLY A 121 12.19 3.74 12.76
N PHE A 122 10.86 3.68 12.74
CA PHE A 122 10.06 3.24 13.88
C PHE A 122 9.80 1.74 13.77
N THR A 123 10.59 0.95 14.51
CA THR A 123 10.65 -0.51 14.37
C THR A 123 10.12 -1.25 15.61
N ASP A 124 9.55 -0.54 16.57
CA ASP A 124 8.95 -1.14 17.77
C ASP A 124 7.50 -1.60 17.53
N THR A 125 7.07 -2.58 18.32
CA THR A 125 5.75 -3.22 18.21
C THR A 125 4.60 -2.20 18.25
N ALA A 126 4.69 -1.18 19.10
CA ALA A 126 3.64 -0.17 19.23
C ALA A 126 3.50 0.69 17.96
N SER A 127 4.63 1.01 17.32
CA SER A 127 4.66 1.74 16.06
C SER A 127 4.12 0.92 14.89
N HIS A 128 4.50 -0.36 14.80
CA HIS A 128 3.94 -1.28 13.81
C HIS A 128 2.43 -1.47 13.99
N GLU A 129 1.97 -1.63 15.23
CA GLU A 129 0.55 -1.73 15.57
C GLU A 129 -0.24 -0.49 15.13
N ALA A 130 0.28 0.71 15.42
CA ALA A 130 -0.37 1.96 15.06
C ALA A 130 -0.50 2.12 13.53
N LEU A 131 0.55 1.78 12.77
CA LEU A 131 0.53 1.83 11.30
C LEU A 131 -0.46 0.83 10.69
N LEU A 132 -0.48 -0.40 11.20
CA LEU A 132 -1.41 -1.43 10.74
C LEU A 132 -2.86 -1.06 11.06
N SER A 133 -3.14 -0.67 12.30
CA SER A 133 -4.47 -0.24 12.74
C SER A 133 -4.98 0.93 11.90
N HIS A 134 -4.13 1.92 11.62
CA HIS A 134 -4.48 3.07 10.76
C HIS A 134 -4.93 2.63 9.37
N CYS A 135 -4.15 1.75 8.73
CA CYS A 135 -4.48 1.28 7.38
C CYS A 135 -5.69 0.33 7.36
N GLU A 136 -5.86 -0.51 8.39
CA GLU A 136 -7.00 -1.42 8.51
C GLU A 136 -8.33 -0.70 8.76
N GLN A 137 -8.29 0.41 9.51
CA GLN A 137 -9.46 1.24 9.81
C GLN A 137 -9.92 2.07 8.61
N LEU A 138 -8.99 2.70 7.88
CA LEU A 138 -9.33 3.54 6.73
C LEU A 138 -9.58 2.72 5.46
N GLY A 139 -8.89 1.59 5.28
CA GLY A 139 -9.17 0.62 4.21
C GLY A 139 -8.69 1.02 2.80
N ASP A 140 -8.29 2.27 2.60
CA ASP A 140 -7.85 2.87 1.33
C ASP A 140 -6.32 2.87 1.14
N ARG A 141 -5.56 2.68 2.21
CA ARG A 141 -4.09 2.86 2.23
C ARG A 141 -3.33 1.65 2.74
N PHE A 142 -2.02 1.60 2.47
CA PHE A 142 -1.18 0.42 2.75
C PHE A 142 0.08 0.78 3.54
N ALA A 143 0.35 0.03 4.63
CA ALA A 143 1.52 0.26 5.48
C ALA A 143 2.80 -0.39 4.93
N VAL A 144 3.89 0.39 4.86
CA VAL A 144 5.24 -0.12 4.60
C VAL A 144 6.04 -0.01 5.89
N LEU A 145 6.33 -1.15 6.50
CA LEU A 145 6.95 -1.26 7.82
C LEU A 145 8.43 -1.61 7.71
N ASP A 146 9.25 -0.91 8.49
CA ASP A 146 10.68 -1.18 8.59
C ASP A 146 10.97 -2.22 9.66
N GLY A 147 11.84 -3.18 9.31
CA GLY A 147 12.57 -3.98 10.29
C GLY A 147 13.64 -3.16 11.00
N PRO A 148 14.18 -3.66 12.12
CA PRO A 148 15.31 -3.04 12.82
C PRO A 148 16.55 -2.89 11.94
N GLU A 149 17.37 -1.88 12.22
CA GLU A 149 18.61 -1.59 11.48
C GLU A 149 19.61 -2.75 11.55
N THR A 150 19.73 -3.33 12.74
CA THR A 150 20.61 -4.46 13.06
C THR A 150 19.83 -5.56 13.76
N VAL A 151 20.17 -6.81 13.45
CA VAL A 151 19.60 -8.00 14.08
C VAL A 151 20.72 -9.02 14.31
N GLU A 152 20.78 -9.56 15.51
CA GLU A 152 21.71 -10.65 15.83
C GLU A 152 21.20 -11.99 15.33
N ASP A 153 19.96 -12.36 15.70
CA ASP A 153 19.26 -13.56 15.23
C ASP A 153 18.21 -13.24 14.17
N LEU A 154 18.45 -13.60 12.91
CA LEU A 154 17.46 -13.42 11.84
C LEU A 154 16.13 -14.15 12.11
N GLY A 155 16.13 -15.24 12.90
CA GLY A 155 14.92 -15.95 13.31
C GLY A 155 13.96 -15.10 14.15
N SER A 156 14.44 -14.02 14.77
CA SER A 156 13.59 -13.04 15.47
C SER A 156 12.60 -12.33 14.53
N LEU A 157 13.00 -12.05 13.29
CA LEU A 157 12.17 -11.38 12.28
C LEU A 157 11.03 -12.27 11.77
N ALA A 158 11.13 -13.58 11.96
CA ALA A 158 10.11 -14.55 11.58
C ALA A 158 9.04 -14.75 12.68
N ARG A 159 9.30 -14.31 13.91
CA ARG A 159 8.43 -14.51 15.07
C ARG A 159 7.66 -13.24 15.40
N ILE A 160 6.36 -13.36 15.64
CA ILE A 160 5.47 -12.23 15.99
C ILE A 160 5.86 -11.66 17.35
N ALA A 161 6.12 -10.36 17.39
CA ALA A 161 6.40 -9.62 18.60
C ALA A 161 5.12 -9.47 19.44
N GLU A 162 5.20 -9.82 20.72
CA GLU A 162 4.10 -9.57 21.67
C GLU A 162 4.15 -8.12 22.18
N ALA A 163 2.99 -7.51 22.35
CA ALA A 163 2.89 -6.19 22.95
C ALA A 163 3.21 -6.28 24.45
N ARG A 164 4.34 -5.69 24.87
CA ARG A 164 4.67 -5.60 26.30
C ARG A 164 3.76 -4.56 26.97
N PRO A 165 3.15 -4.85 28.14
CA PRO A 165 2.38 -3.86 28.87
C PRO A 165 3.23 -2.61 29.16
N ARG A 166 2.65 -1.41 28.94
CA ARG A 166 3.29 -0.13 29.33
C ARG A 166 3.52 -0.13 30.85
N GLY A 167 4.78 -0.21 31.28
CA GLY A 167 5.17 -0.14 32.70
C GLY A 167 6.20 -1.16 33.19
N GLY A 168 6.71 -2.05 32.34
CA GLY A 168 7.87 -2.89 32.69
C GLY A 168 9.19 -2.17 32.40
N ASP A 169 10.20 -2.35 33.26
CA ASP A 169 11.55 -1.77 33.14
C ASP A 169 12.08 -1.77 31.70
N ASP A 170 12.76 -0.67 31.32
CA ASP A 170 13.54 -0.46 30.09
C ASP A 170 14.78 -1.39 30.01
N THR A 171 14.62 -2.64 30.45
CA THR A 171 15.60 -3.69 30.16
C THR A 171 15.57 -3.97 28.67
N PRO A 172 16.72 -3.92 27.97
CA PRO A 172 16.81 -4.33 26.57
C PRO A 172 16.13 -5.68 26.42
N ALA A 173 15.28 -5.82 25.41
CA ALA A 173 14.69 -7.09 25.08
C ALA A 173 15.85 -8.10 24.90
N GLY A 174 15.89 -9.14 25.74
CA GLY A 174 16.99 -10.10 25.73
C GLY A 174 17.18 -10.70 24.34
N ASP A 175 18.41 -11.17 24.08
CA ASP A 175 18.80 -11.84 22.85
C ASP A 175 17.74 -12.89 22.47
N GLY A 176 17.05 -12.68 21.34
CA GLY A 176 16.00 -13.58 20.84
C GLY A 176 14.55 -13.10 20.99
N ALA A 177 14.31 -11.83 21.34
CA ALA A 177 12.98 -11.22 21.28
C ALA A 177 12.40 -11.26 19.85
N ALA A 178 11.12 -11.59 19.73
CA ALA A 178 10.40 -11.61 18.46
C ALA A 178 10.21 -10.18 17.92
N LEU A 179 10.44 -9.96 16.62
CA LEU A 179 10.52 -8.62 16.01
C LEU A 179 9.55 -8.42 14.84
N ARG A 180 8.82 -9.47 14.43
CA ARG A 180 7.86 -9.37 13.36
C ARG A 180 6.59 -8.64 13.85
N PRO A 181 6.02 -7.72 13.06
CA PRO A 181 4.69 -7.20 13.33
C PRO A 181 3.63 -8.30 13.47
N ARG A 182 2.51 -7.97 14.12
CA ARG A 182 1.34 -8.86 14.15
C ARG A 182 0.81 -9.16 12.75
N MET A 183 -0.03 -10.19 12.67
CA MET A 183 -0.75 -10.49 11.43
C MET A 183 -1.78 -9.40 11.11
N SER A 184 -2.03 -9.21 9.82
CA SER A 184 -3.10 -8.37 9.30
C SER A 184 -4.00 -9.25 8.43
N ASP A 185 -5.20 -9.58 8.90
CA ASP A 185 -6.08 -10.57 8.24
C ASP A 185 -6.40 -10.21 6.78
N ARG A 186 -6.59 -8.91 6.54
CA ARG A 186 -6.83 -8.35 5.20
C ARG A 186 -5.56 -7.87 4.51
N GLY A 187 -4.38 -8.02 5.12
CA GLY A 187 -3.08 -7.80 4.49
C GLY A 187 -2.69 -6.33 4.29
N PHE A 188 -3.08 -5.41 5.17
CA PHE A 188 -2.89 -3.96 5.02
C PHE A 188 -1.47 -3.45 5.28
N GLY A 189 -0.49 -4.34 5.42
CA GLY A 189 0.91 -3.94 5.60
C GLY A 189 1.90 -4.96 5.06
N ALA A 190 3.11 -4.48 4.77
CA ALA A 190 4.26 -5.29 4.41
C ALA A 190 5.46 -4.91 5.27
N PHE A 191 6.22 -5.91 5.69
CA PHE A 191 7.40 -5.75 6.54
C PHE A 191 8.67 -6.02 5.74
N TYR A 192 9.64 -5.11 5.85
CA TYR A 192 10.85 -5.12 5.04
C TYR A 192 12.14 -5.08 5.86
N PHE A 193 13.12 -5.85 5.43
CA PHE A 193 14.46 -5.91 6.01
C PHE A 193 15.46 -6.27 4.89
N PRO A 194 16.76 -5.92 4.97
CA PRO A 194 17.46 -5.02 5.90
C PRO A 194 17.31 -3.54 5.55
N TRP A 195 17.96 -2.67 6.34
CA TRP A 195 18.18 -1.27 5.99
C TRP A 195 19.18 -1.12 4.84
N ILE A 196 19.12 0.03 4.17
CA ILE A 196 19.85 0.33 2.94
C ILE A 196 20.96 1.33 3.26
N VAL A 197 22.18 1.07 2.80
CA VAL A 197 23.28 2.04 2.88
C VAL A 197 23.17 2.99 1.70
N VAL A 198 23.15 4.29 1.96
CA VAL A 198 23.02 5.36 0.97
C VAL A 198 24.02 6.49 1.24
N ASP A 199 24.25 7.34 0.24
CA ASP A 199 24.93 8.62 0.44
C ASP A 199 23.99 9.58 1.19
N ASP A 200 24.49 10.26 2.21
CA ASP A 200 23.70 11.18 3.03
C ASP A 200 23.32 12.43 2.21
N PRO A 201 22.02 12.69 1.96
CA PRO A 201 21.59 13.81 1.15
C PRO A 201 21.82 15.18 1.81
N LEU A 202 22.11 15.23 3.12
CA LEU A 202 22.47 16.44 3.85
C LEU A 202 23.97 16.55 4.15
N ALA A 203 24.73 15.46 3.96
CA ALA A 203 26.18 15.43 4.11
C ALA A 203 26.85 14.60 3.00
N PRO A 204 26.83 15.07 1.73
CA PRO A 204 27.29 14.30 0.58
C PRO A 204 28.70 13.74 0.76
N GLY A 205 28.90 12.48 0.37
CA GLY A 205 30.14 11.72 0.57
C GLY A 205 30.19 10.95 1.90
N THR A 206 29.21 11.15 2.79
CA THR A 206 29.05 10.37 4.02
C THR A 206 28.04 9.25 3.79
N LEU A 207 28.42 8.00 4.07
CA LEU A 207 27.50 6.87 4.00
C LEU A 207 26.69 6.74 5.28
N VAL A 208 25.38 6.56 5.15
CA VAL A 208 24.44 6.39 6.27
C VAL A 208 23.47 5.24 6.01
N ASN A 209 22.93 4.66 7.08
CA ASN A 209 21.92 3.61 7.01
C ASN A 209 20.53 4.26 6.97
N ALA A 210 19.79 4.03 5.90
CA ALA A 210 18.43 4.51 5.72
C ALA A 210 17.41 3.37 5.96
N PRO A 211 16.32 3.64 6.70
CA PRO A 211 15.19 2.72 6.73
C PRO A 211 14.63 2.51 5.32
N PRO A 212 14.24 1.29 4.95
CA PRO A 212 13.86 0.97 3.58
C PRO A 212 12.51 1.59 3.16
N SER A 213 11.58 1.82 4.09
CA SER A 213 10.18 2.19 3.80
C SER A 213 10.00 3.35 2.83
N GLY A 214 10.80 4.42 2.94
CA GLY A 214 10.74 5.54 2.00
C GLY A 214 11.16 5.18 0.57
N HIS A 215 12.27 4.46 0.43
CA HIS A 215 12.75 3.97 -0.86
C HIS A 215 11.72 3.03 -1.50
N LEU A 216 11.15 2.13 -0.71
CA LEU A 216 10.15 1.17 -1.16
C LEU A 216 8.83 1.84 -1.56
N ALA A 217 8.37 2.84 -0.80
CA ALA A 217 7.22 3.65 -1.20
C ALA A 217 7.46 4.36 -2.54
N GLY A 218 8.69 4.82 -2.81
CA GLY A 218 9.08 5.39 -4.10
C GLY A 218 9.06 4.34 -5.22
N VAL A 219 9.54 3.12 -4.94
CA VAL A 219 9.48 2.01 -5.89
C VAL A 219 8.03 1.60 -6.17
N TYR A 220 7.15 1.57 -5.17
CA TYR A 220 5.71 1.31 -5.37
C TYR A 220 5.13 2.35 -6.33
N ALA A 221 5.33 3.64 -6.05
CA ALA A 221 4.88 4.72 -6.93
C ALA A 221 5.39 4.57 -8.37
N ARG A 222 6.66 4.21 -8.54
CA ARG A 222 7.27 3.99 -9.85
C ARG A 222 6.68 2.78 -10.58
N VAL A 223 6.50 1.65 -9.90
CA VAL A 223 5.92 0.44 -10.48
C VAL A 223 4.48 0.71 -10.88
N ASP A 224 3.69 1.33 -10.01
CA ASP A 224 2.29 1.64 -10.29
C ASP A 224 2.16 2.55 -11.52
N GLY A 225 2.96 3.61 -11.60
CA GLY A 225 2.92 4.57 -12.71
C GLY A 225 3.45 4.02 -14.04
N THR A 226 4.23 2.92 -14.03
CA THR A 226 4.84 2.36 -15.26
C THR A 226 4.25 1.03 -15.69
N ARG A 227 3.70 0.25 -14.75
CA ARG A 227 3.22 -1.12 -14.96
C ARG A 227 1.84 -1.38 -14.38
N GLY A 228 1.26 -0.43 -13.63
CA GLY A 228 0.01 -0.59 -12.92
C GLY A 228 0.16 -1.29 -11.56
N VAL A 229 -0.77 -1.01 -10.65
CA VAL A 229 -0.75 -1.51 -9.25
C VAL A 229 -0.83 -3.04 -9.15
N HIS A 230 -1.34 -3.68 -10.20
CA HIS A 230 -1.46 -5.14 -10.29
C HIS A 230 -0.09 -5.83 -10.43
N LYS A 231 0.97 -5.12 -10.81
CA LYS A 231 2.33 -5.65 -10.84
C LYS A 231 2.94 -5.63 -9.44
N ALA A 232 3.40 -6.80 -8.96
CA ALA A 232 4.15 -6.90 -7.71
C ALA A 232 5.39 -5.98 -7.71
N PRO A 233 5.61 -5.16 -6.66
CA PRO A 233 6.75 -4.26 -6.53
C PRO A 233 8.01 -5.00 -6.03
N ALA A 234 8.27 -6.19 -6.60
CA ALA A 234 9.44 -7.02 -6.34
C ALA A 234 10.22 -7.27 -7.63
N ASN A 235 11.47 -7.71 -7.48
CA ASN A 235 12.49 -7.74 -8.53
C ASN A 235 12.76 -6.34 -9.12
N GLU A 236 12.64 -5.33 -8.27
CA GLU A 236 12.87 -3.93 -8.63
C GLU A 236 14.18 -3.45 -8.03
N ALA A 237 14.99 -2.75 -8.83
CA ALA A 237 16.21 -2.12 -8.36
C ALA A 237 15.89 -0.91 -7.48
N ILE A 238 16.64 -0.75 -6.39
CA ILE A 238 16.53 0.41 -5.51
C ILE A 238 17.59 1.44 -5.91
N ARG A 239 17.14 2.58 -6.44
CA ARG A 239 18.00 3.68 -6.86
C ARG A 239 18.64 4.35 -5.64
N GLY A 240 19.94 4.63 -5.72
CA GLY A 240 20.72 5.24 -4.65
C GLY A 240 21.21 4.26 -3.59
N ALA A 241 20.82 2.98 -3.64
CA ALA A 241 21.32 1.96 -2.73
C ALA A 241 22.77 1.58 -3.07
N LEU A 242 23.67 1.76 -2.11
CA LEU A 242 25.10 1.47 -2.21
C LEU A 242 25.50 0.20 -1.44
N GLY A 243 24.67 -0.23 -0.49
CA GLY A 243 24.91 -1.42 0.33
C GLY A 243 23.67 -1.78 1.15
N LEU A 244 23.80 -2.83 1.96
CA LEU A 244 22.78 -3.29 2.91
C LEU A 244 23.41 -3.46 4.29
N THR A 245 22.65 -3.20 5.36
CA THR A 245 23.16 -3.42 6.73
C THR A 245 23.40 -4.91 7.04
N ARG A 246 22.67 -5.81 6.36
CA ARG A 246 22.86 -7.27 6.44
C ARG A 246 22.61 -7.95 5.10
N TYR A 247 23.63 -8.63 4.56
CA TYR A 247 23.45 -9.45 3.35
C TYR A 247 22.79 -10.78 3.69
N VAL A 248 21.56 -11.02 3.21
CA VAL A 248 20.79 -12.24 3.50
C VAL A 248 21.01 -13.33 2.45
N THR A 249 21.36 -14.54 2.89
CA THR A 249 21.55 -15.70 2.01
C THR A 249 20.24 -16.23 1.45
N ARG A 250 20.29 -17.19 0.53
CA ARG A 250 19.08 -17.78 -0.06
C ARG A 250 18.31 -18.59 0.98
N GLU A 251 19.03 -19.34 1.80
CA GLU A 251 18.51 -20.23 2.83
C GLU A 251 17.86 -19.43 3.96
N GLU A 252 18.53 -18.37 4.42
CA GLU A 252 17.98 -17.42 5.42
C GLU A 252 16.70 -16.76 4.87
N HIS A 253 16.74 -16.29 3.63
CA HIS A 253 15.57 -15.68 3.00
C HIS A 253 14.39 -16.65 2.87
N ALA A 254 14.63 -17.93 2.61
CA ALA A 254 13.55 -18.91 2.49
C ALA A 254 12.71 -19.02 3.77
N GLY A 255 13.36 -19.02 4.95
CA GLY A 255 12.68 -19.01 6.24
C GLY A 255 11.91 -17.71 6.50
N LEU A 256 12.53 -16.57 6.22
CA LEU A 256 11.93 -15.24 6.40
C LEU A 256 10.70 -15.02 5.51
N ASN A 257 10.81 -15.40 4.24
CA ASN A 257 9.76 -15.19 3.26
C ASN A 257 8.50 -15.99 3.63
N LEU A 258 8.64 -17.22 4.15
CA LEU A 258 7.51 -18.05 4.62
C LEU A 258 6.62 -17.31 5.62
N GLU A 259 7.22 -16.49 6.48
CA GLU A 259 6.51 -15.68 7.47
C GLU A 259 6.13 -14.28 6.96
N GLY A 260 6.31 -13.98 5.68
CA GLY A 260 5.91 -12.70 5.08
C GLY A 260 6.88 -11.55 5.34
N VAL A 261 8.14 -11.86 5.67
CA VAL A 261 9.22 -10.86 5.73
C VAL A 261 9.79 -10.67 4.32
N ASN A 262 9.66 -9.46 3.77
CA ASN A 262 10.17 -9.14 2.45
C ASN A 262 11.63 -8.70 2.53
N VAL A 263 12.52 -9.48 1.91
CA VAL A 263 13.96 -9.23 2.00
C VAL A 263 14.45 -8.37 0.83
N ILE A 264 15.30 -7.38 1.13
CA ILE A 264 16.11 -6.67 0.15
C ILE A 264 17.43 -7.41 -0.01
N ARG A 265 17.80 -7.76 -1.25
CA ARG A 265 18.99 -8.58 -1.54
C ARG A 265 19.93 -7.89 -2.51
N SER A 266 21.22 -8.18 -2.36
CA SER A 266 22.25 -7.78 -3.31
C SER A 266 22.55 -8.92 -4.27
N PHE A 267 22.59 -8.60 -5.57
CA PHE A 267 22.96 -9.50 -6.64
C PHE A 267 24.14 -8.91 -7.41
N ALA A 268 25.21 -9.68 -7.58
CA ALA A 268 26.50 -9.19 -8.10
C ALA A 268 26.40 -8.43 -9.44
N ARG A 269 25.47 -8.82 -10.34
CA ARG A 269 25.28 -8.17 -11.65
C ARG A 269 24.04 -7.29 -11.75
N GLU A 270 23.08 -7.48 -10.85
CA GLU A 270 21.76 -6.86 -10.95
C GLU A 270 21.52 -5.77 -9.89
N GLY A 271 22.50 -5.55 -9.01
CA GLY A 271 22.47 -4.57 -7.94
C GLY A 271 21.61 -4.99 -6.76
N ILE A 272 21.22 -3.99 -5.95
CA ILE A 272 20.35 -4.17 -4.79
C ILE A 272 18.89 -4.12 -5.23
N ARG A 273 18.13 -5.17 -4.87
CA ARG A 273 16.76 -5.37 -5.32
C ARG A 273 15.82 -5.76 -4.19
N ILE A 274 14.57 -5.33 -4.33
CA ILE A 274 13.46 -5.85 -3.53
C ILE A 274 13.20 -7.30 -3.95
N TRP A 275 13.25 -8.23 -3.01
CA TRP A 275 13.12 -9.67 -3.31
C TRP A 275 11.97 -10.33 -2.54
N GLY A 276 10.88 -9.60 -2.30
CA GLY A 276 9.64 -10.09 -1.71
C GLY A 276 8.47 -9.17 -2.02
N ALA A 277 7.25 -9.73 -2.12
CA ALA A 277 6.01 -8.98 -2.36
C ALA A 277 4.84 -9.51 -1.51
N ARG A 278 5.13 -10.02 -0.31
CA ARG A 278 4.15 -10.55 0.64
C ARG A 278 3.66 -9.49 1.61
N THR A 279 2.39 -9.59 2.01
CA THR A 279 1.81 -8.80 3.10
C THR A 279 2.06 -9.52 4.44
N LEU A 280 1.56 -8.92 5.52
CA LEU A 280 1.49 -9.53 6.85
C LEU A 280 0.26 -10.42 7.06
N ALA A 281 -0.51 -10.71 6.01
CA ALA A 281 -1.60 -11.68 6.08
C ALA A 281 -1.07 -13.11 6.26
N ASP A 282 -1.96 -14.01 6.68
CA ASP A 282 -1.64 -15.44 6.73
C ASP A 282 -1.19 -15.96 5.37
N ARG A 283 -0.28 -16.94 5.37
CA ARG A 283 0.26 -17.56 4.15
C ARG A 283 -0.81 -18.20 3.26
N THR A 284 -1.94 -18.61 3.84
CA THR A 284 -3.09 -19.21 3.14
C THR A 284 -4.13 -18.17 2.72
N SER A 285 -3.98 -16.91 3.15
CA SER A 285 -4.92 -15.84 2.84
C SER A 285 -4.88 -15.45 1.36
N ASN A 286 -6.04 -15.07 0.82
CA ASN A 286 -6.12 -14.43 -0.49
C ASN A 286 -5.41 -13.06 -0.53
N TRP A 287 -5.18 -12.46 0.65
CA TRP A 287 -4.50 -11.18 0.83
C TRP A 287 -2.97 -11.27 0.95
N ARG A 288 -2.40 -12.45 0.66
CA ARG A 288 -0.96 -12.73 0.80
C ARG A 288 -0.05 -11.78 0.03
N TYR A 289 -0.49 -11.19 -1.08
CA TYR A 289 0.36 -10.40 -1.97
C TYR A 289 0.03 -8.91 -1.96
N ILE A 290 1.08 -8.09 -1.98
CA ILE A 290 1.01 -6.63 -1.90
C ILE A 290 0.22 -6.04 -3.08
N ASN A 291 0.54 -6.46 -4.31
CA ASN A 291 -0.15 -5.98 -5.50
C ASN A 291 -1.64 -6.34 -5.50
N VAL A 292 -2.01 -7.49 -4.94
CA VAL A 292 -3.42 -7.90 -4.83
C VAL A 292 -4.16 -6.99 -3.86
N ARG A 293 -3.65 -6.80 -2.63
CA ARG A 293 -4.28 -5.91 -1.66
C ARG A 293 -4.38 -4.47 -2.17
N ARG A 294 -3.30 -3.94 -2.75
CA ARG A 294 -3.28 -2.57 -3.26
C ARG A 294 -4.20 -2.37 -4.48
N LEU A 295 -4.36 -3.38 -5.34
CA LEU A 295 -5.33 -3.36 -6.43
C LEU A 295 -6.76 -3.27 -5.88
N PHE A 296 -7.10 -4.06 -4.86
CA PHE A 296 -8.41 -3.97 -4.22
C PHE A 296 -8.63 -2.60 -3.57
N ASN A 297 -7.66 -2.04 -2.85
CA ASN A 297 -7.78 -0.69 -2.29
C ASN A 297 -8.11 0.34 -3.39
N GLN A 298 -7.40 0.29 -4.53
CA GLN A 298 -7.66 1.20 -5.65
C GLN A 298 -9.09 1.04 -6.19
N ILE A 299 -9.54 -0.20 -6.41
CA ILE A 299 -10.88 -0.47 -6.97
C ILE A 299 -11.97 -0.07 -5.98
N GLU A 300 -11.85 -0.45 -4.71
CA GLU A 300 -12.81 -0.13 -3.65
C GLU A 300 -12.99 1.38 -3.52
N GLU A 301 -11.88 2.13 -3.43
CA GLU A 301 -11.91 3.60 -3.30
C GLU A 301 -12.47 4.29 -4.55
N SER A 302 -12.05 3.85 -5.75
CA SER A 302 -12.55 4.43 -7.00
C SER A 302 -14.06 4.22 -7.16
N ILE A 303 -14.57 3.04 -6.76
CA ILE A 303 -16.01 2.79 -6.77
C ILE A 303 -16.70 3.69 -5.75
N ALA A 304 -16.17 3.82 -4.53
CA ALA A 304 -16.76 4.68 -3.50
C ALA A 304 -16.85 6.15 -3.95
N GLU A 305 -15.77 6.72 -4.49
CA GLU A 305 -15.76 8.10 -5.00
C GLU A 305 -16.66 8.26 -6.23
N GLY A 306 -16.53 7.37 -7.21
CA GLY A 306 -17.24 7.41 -8.48
C GLY A 306 -18.74 7.14 -8.38
N THR A 307 -19.20 6.51 -7.29
CA THR A 307 -20.62 6.19 -7.05
C THR A 307 -21.27 7.07 -5.98
N ARG A 308 -20.61 8.13 -5.51
CA ARG A 308 -21.17 9.07 -4.50
C ARG A 308 -22.52 9.68 -4.90
N TRP A 309 -22.76 9.82 -6.20
CA TRP A 309 -24.03 10.32 -6.74
C TRP A 309 -25.23 9.41 -6.45
N VAL A 310 -25.02 8.13 -6.15
CA VAL A 310 -26.08 7.15 -5.83
C VAL A 310 -26.81 7.51 -4.54
N VAL A 311 -26.15 8.22 -3.63
CA VAL A 311 -26.70 8.60 -2.34
C VAL A 311 -27.91 9.53 -2.55
N PHE A 312 -29.05 9.17 -1.94
CA PHE A 312 -30.34 9.85 -2.05
C PHE A 312 -31.07 9.70 -3.40
N GLU A 313 -30.59 8.86 -4.31
CA GLU A 313 -31.33 8.51 -5.52
C GLU A 313 -32.49 7.53 -5.21
N PRO A 314 -33.57 7.54 -6.01
CA PRO A 314 -34.66 6.57 -5.86
C PRO A 314 -34.17 5.12 -6.04
N ASN A 315 -34.36 4.29 -5.02
CA ASN A 315 -33.96 2.87 -5.04
C ASN A 315 -34.90 2.05 -5.94
N ASN A 316 -34.57 1.94 -7.22
CA ASN A 316 -35.35 1.22 -8.23
C ASN A 316 -34.45 0.55 -9.28
N GLU A 317 -35.05 -0.22 -10.18
CA GLU A 317 -34.31 -0.94 -11.24
C GLU A 317 -33.47 -0.04 -12.15
N THR A 318 -33.88 1.20 -12.37
CA THR A 318 -33.14 2.16 -13.19
C THR A 318 -31.82 2.54 -12.52
N LEU A 319 -31.85 2.78 -11.20
CA LEU A 319 -30.65 3.01 -10.40
C LEU A 319 -29.73 1.79 -10.45
N TRP A 320 -30.28 0.60 -10.23
CA TRP A 320 -29.49 -0.64 -10.22
C TRP A 320 -28.78 -0.89 -11.55
N LYS A 321 -29.49 -0.73 -12.67
CA LYS A 321 -28.91 -0.86 -14.01
C LYS A 321 -27.82 0.19 -14.26
N SER A 322 -27.98 1.41 -13.76
CA SER A 322 -26.99 2.47 -13.89
C SER A 322 -25.71 2.14 -13.11
N ILE A 323 -25.84 1.67 -11.86
CA ILE A 323 -24.72 1.20 -11.04
C ILE A 323 -23.99 0.05 -11.72
N THR A 324 -24.73 -1.00 -12.13
CA THR A 324 -24.14 -2.17 -12.79
C THR A 324 -23.39 -1.77 -14.06
N ARG A 325 -23.98 -0.91 -14.91
CA ARG A 325 -23.33 -0.42 -16.12
C ARG A 325 -22.03 0.32 -15.81
N ASP A 326 -22.06 1.28 -14.90
CA ASP A 326 -20.93 2.20 -14.66
C ASP A 326 -19.77 1.46 -13.96
N VAL A 327 -20.06 0.59 -12.98
CA VAL A 327 -19.05 -0.25 -12.31
C VAL A 327 -18.49 -1.31 -13.27
N SER A 328 -19.32 -1.93 -14.12
CA SER A 328 -18.83 -2.91 -15.10
C SER A 328 -17.92 -2.25 -16.14
N ALA A 329 -18.28 -1.06 -16.63
CA ALA A 329 -17.45 -0.30 -17.56
C ALA A 329 -16.08 0.08 -16.96
N PHE A 330 -16.04 0.35 -15.65
CA PHE A 330 -14.80 0.58 -14.91
C PHE A 330 -13.94 -0.68 -14.79
N LEU A 331 -14.50 -1.81 -14.35
CA LEU A 331 -13.77 -3.06 -14.21
C LEU A 331 -13.27 -3.62 -15.55
N MET A 332 -13.99 -3.35 -16.65
CA MET A 332 -13.53 -3.63 -18.01
C MET A 332 -12.19 -2.96 -18.35
N GLN A 333 -11.90 -1.79 -17.79
CA GLN A 333 -10.61 -1.12 -18.00
C GLN A 333 -9.49 -1.93 -17.35
N PHE A 334 -9.67 -2.35 -16.10
CA PHE A 334 -8.69 -3.19 -15.38
C PHE A 334 -8.45 -4.55 -16.07
N TRP A 335 -9.49 -5.17 -16.62
CA TRP A 335 -9.32 -6.41 -17.37
C TRP A 335 -8.52 -6.19 -18.67
N ARG A 336 -8.84 -5.13 -19.43
CA ARG A 336 -8.09 -4.77 -20.65
C ARG A 336 -6.62 -4.43 -20.38
N ASP A 337 -6.35 -3.83 -19.22
CA ASP A 337 -4.99 -3.49 -18.77
C ASP A 337 -4.24 -4.70 -18.19
N GLY A 338 -4.87 -5.89 -18.15
CA GLY A 338 -4.26 -7.13 -17.67
C GLY A 338 -4.16 -7.22 -16.15
N ALA A 339 -4.89 -6.40 -15.40
CA ALA A 339 -4.94 -6.46 -13.94
C ALA A 339 -5.81 -7.61 -13.43
N LEU A 340 -6.82 -8.01 -14.20
CA LEU A 340 -7.75 -9.10 -13.89
C LEU A 340 -7.49 -10.31 -14.82
N MET A 341 -7.55 -11.52 -14.27
CA MET A 341 -7.41 -12.78 -15.01
C MET A 341 -8.73 -13.20 -15.65
N GLY A 342 -8.68 -13.97 -16.73
CA GLY A 342 -9.87 -14.50 -17.42
C GLY A 342 -9.76 -14.27 -18.93
N ALA A 343 -10.16 -15.26 -19.72
CA ALA A 343 -10.22 -15.15 -21.18
C ALA A 343 -11.38 -14.26 -21.63
N THR A 344 -12.42 -14.15 -20.81
CA THR A 344 -13.56 -13.24 -21.01
C THR A 344 -13.79 -12.35 -19.79
N PRO A 345 -14.49 -11.21 -19.93
CA PRO A 345 -14.85 -10.36 -18.79
C PRO A 345 -15.61 -11.09 -17.67
N GLU A 346 -16.48 -12.03 -18.04
CA GLU A 346 -17.34 -12.77 -17.10
C GLU A 346 -16.54 -13.75 -16.23
N GLU A 347 -15.39 -14.23 -16.71
CA GLU A 347 -14.43 -14.99 -15.89
C GLU A 347 -13.62 -14.07 -14.97
N ALA A 348 -13.47 -12.79 -15.35
CA ALA A 348 -12.62 -11.82 -14.67
C ALA A 348 -13.33 -11.05 -13.55
N PHE A 349 -14.59 -10.67 -13.75
CA PHE A 349 -15.38 -9.96 -12.75
C PHE A 349 -16.89 -10.13 -12.98
N PHE A 350 -17.66 -9.81 -11.94
CA PHE A 350 -19.11 -9.65 -12.04
C PHE A 350 -19.59 -8.47 -11.18
N VAL A 351 -20.72 -7.89 -11.56
CA VAL A 351 -21.42 -6.85 -10.80
C VAL A 351 -22.91 -7.19 -10.73
N LEU A 352 -23.40 -7.55 -9.56
CA LEU A 352 -24.80 -7.88 -9.30
C LEU A 352 -25.46 -6.74 -8.51
N CYS A 353 -26.38 -6.04 -9.15
CA CYS A 353 -27.32 -5.12 -8.50
C CYS A 353 -28.70 -5.36 -9.13
N ASN A 354 -29.51 -6.19 -8.48
CA ASN A 354 -30.81 -6.63 -8.97
C ASN A 354 -31.78 -6.86 -7.81
N ALA A 355 -32.98 -7.37 -8.10
CA ALA A 355 -33.99 -7.69 -7.10
C ALA A 355 -33.59 -8.82 -6.13
N GLU A 356 -32.64 -9.69 -6.50
CA GLU A 356 -32.12 -10.73 -5.60
C GLU A 356 -31.22 -10.13 -4.52
N THR A 357 -30.38 -9.16 -4.89
CA THR A 357 -29.53 -8.41 -3.94
C THR A 357 -30.31 -7.32 -3.19
N ASN A 358 -31.42 -6.82 -3.76
CA ASN A 358 -32.25 -5.74 -3.22
C ASN A 358 -33.72 -6.17 -3.08
N PRO A 359 -34.04 -7.15 -2.23
CA PRO A 359 -35.41 -7.50 -1.90
C PRO A 359 -36.14 -6.37 -1.15
N PRO A 360 -37.49 -6.41 -1.05
CA PRO A 360 -38.28 -5.33 -0.45
C PRO A 360 -37.81 -4.90 0.95
N ASP A 361 -37.37 -5.82 1.80
CA ASP A 361 -36.88 -5.53 3.15
C ASP A 361 -35.57 -4.71 3.15
N VAL A 362 -34.69 -4.93 2.17
CA VAL A 362 -33.46 -4.14 1.98
C VAL A 362 -33.82 -2.72 1.48
N ILE A 363 -34.79 -2.63 0.58
CA ILE A 363 -35.28 -1.34 0.04
C ILE A 363 -35.97 -0.53 1.15
N GLU A 364 -36.82 -1.15 1.97
CA GLU A 364 -37.50 -0.53 3.11
C GLU A 364 -36.52 -0.02 4.17
N GLN A 365 -35.36 -0.67 4.32
CA GLN A 365 -34.25 -0.19 5.16
C GLN A 365 -33.47 0.98 4.53
N GLY A 366 -33.84 1.44 3.33
CA GLY A 366 -33.15 2.50 2.61
C GLY A 366 -31.77 2.11 2.09
N ARG A 367 -31.54 0.82 1.83
CA ARG A 367 -30.23 0.28 1.40
C ARG A 367 -30.25 -0.13 -0.06
N VAL A 368 -29.11 0.04 -0.72
CA VAL A 368 -28.80 -0.58 -2.01
C VAL A 368 -27.58 -1.47 -1.81
N VAL A 369 -27.70 -2.75 -2.15
CA VAL A 369 -26.64 -3.75 -2.08
C VAL A 369 -26.19 -4.08 -3.49
N VAL A 370 -24.88 -4.03 -3.69
CA VAL A 370 -24.19 -4.35 -4.94
C VAL A 370 -23.14 -5.41 -4.63
N LEU A 371 -23.20 -6.57 -5.27
CA LEU A 371 -22.20 -7.61 -5.15
C LEU A 371 -21.20 -7.47 -6.29
N VAL A 372 -19.93 -7.25 -5.95
CA VAL A 372 -18.84 -7.15 -6.91
C VAL A 372 -17.83 -8.27 -6.62
N GLY A 373 -17.52 -9.06 -7.63
CA GLY A 373 -16.43 -10.05 -7.57
C GLY A 373 -15.39 -9.75 -8.63
N ILE A 374 -14.11 -9.91 -8.29
CA ILE A 374 -12.98 -9.71 -9.22
C ILE A 374 -11.94 -10.83 -9.05
N ALA A 375 -11.27 -11.18 -10.14
CA ALA A 375 -10.20 -12.18 -10.19
C ALA A 375 -8.84 -11.50 -10.48
N PRO A 376 -8.06 -11.09 -9.46
CA PRO A 376 -6.80 -10.37 -9.67
C PRO A 376 -5.68 -11.30 -10.18
N VAL A 377 -4.75 -10.76 -10.98
CA VAL A 377 -3.52 -11.46 -11.33
C VAL A 377 -2.63 -11.66 -10.10
N LYS A 378 -2.21 -12.90 -9.86
CA LYS A 378 -1.25 -13.25 -8.79
C LYS A 378 0.18 -13.34 -9.35
N PRO A 379 1.22 -12.92 -8.60
CA PRO A 379 2.59 -12.95 -9.08
C PRO A 379 3.16 -14.38 -9.13
N ALA A 380 4.03 -14.65 -10.10
CA ALA A 380 4.80 -15.89 -10.18
C ALA A 380 6.04 -15.80 -9.26
N GLU A 381 5.90 -16.31 -8.02
CA GLU A 381 6.98 -16.29 -7.01
C GLU A 381 8.01 -17.41 -7.21
N PHE A 382 7.57 -18.59 -7.66
CA PHE A 382 8.41 -19.76 -7.84
C PHE A 382 8.36 -20.21 -9.29
N ILE A 383 9.51 -20.21 -9.95
CA ILE A 383 9.68 -20.71 -11.32
C ILE A 383 10.49 -22.00 -11.24
N VAL A 384 9.86 -23.12 -11.61
CA VAL A 384 10.49 -24.44 -11.59
C VAL A 384 10.72 -24.91 -13.01
N PHE A 385 11.98 -24.89 -13.46
CA PHE A 385 12.38 -25.53 -14.71
C PHE A 385 12.63 -27.01 -14.43
N ARG A 386 11.84 -27.90 -15.03
CA ARG A 386 12.08 -29.35 -15.02
C ARG A 386 12.86 -29.71 -16.27
N ILE A 387 14.12 -30.13 -16.10
CA ILE A 387 15.01 -30.51 -17.20
C ILE A 387 15.17 -32.03 -17.16
N GLY A 388 14.72 -32.70 -18.21
CA GLY A 388 14.86 -34.14 -18.40
C GLY A 388 15.71 -34.45 -19.63
N GLN A 389 16.46 -35.55 -19.58
CA GLN A 389 17.14 -36.10 -20.74
C GLN A 389 16.29 -37.24 -21.31
N HIS A 390 15.82 -37.11 -22.54
CA HIS A 390 15.07 -38.15 -23.23
C HIS A 390 16.02 -38.98 -24.12
N ALA A 391 15.95 -40.31 -24.01
CA ALA A 391 16.79 -41.24 -24.78
C ALA A 391 16.38 -41.34 -26.27
N ALA A 392 15.13 -41.03 -26.59
CA ALA A 392 14.67 -40.69 -27.93
C ALA A 392 14.56 -39.16 -28.01
N GLY A 393 14.93 -38.54 -29.14
CA GLY A 393 14.99 -37.09 -29.28
C GLY A 393 13.73 -36.35 -28.78
N PRO A 394 13.84 -35.06 -28.41
CA PRO A 394 12.78 -34.35 -27.70
C PRO A 394 11.47 -34.34 -28.51
N SER A 395 10.43 -34.97 -27.98
CA SER A 395 9.05 -34.81 -28.45
C SER A 395 8.29 -33.89 -27.49
N THR A 396 7.51 -32.97 -28.05
CA THR A 396 6.69 -31.97 -27.33
C THR A 396 5.44 -32.56 -26.65
N GLN A 397 5.31 -33.88 -26.60
CA GLN A 397 4.15 -34.58 -26.02
C GLN A 397 4.60 -35.38 -24.79
N GLY A 398 4.56 -34.76 -23.63
CA GLY A 398 4.92 -35.42 -22.38
C GLY A 398 5.11 -34.46 -21.22
N ALA A 399 4.11 -33.62 -20.97
CA ALA A 399 4.03 -32.81 -19.75
C ALA A 399 2.57 -32.78 -19.31
N GLU A 400 2.14 -33.83 -18.59
CA GLU A 400 1.02 -33.74 -17.65
C GLU A 400 1.52 -33.25 -16.29
#